data_AF-A0A3D2UNJ2-F1
#
_entry.id   AF-A0A3D2UNJ2-F1
#
_cell.length_a   1.000
_cell.length_b   1.000
_cell.length_c   1.000
_cell.angle_alpha   90.00
_cell.angle_beta   90.00
_cell.angle_gamma   90.00
#
_symmetry.space_group_name_H-M   'P 1'
#
loop_
_entity.id
_entity.type
_entity.pdbx_description
1 polymer ?
#
loop_
_entity_poly.entity_id
_entity_poly.type
_entity_poly.pdbx_seq_one_letter_code
_entity_poly.pdbx_strand_id
1 'polypeptide(L)'
;MRSQYARRVQVLAGAMLLIALGIVVQLTRIQNSPEAAVFRQQAENYAYEWKTFYPNRGEIYDRNGRLLAGQKTVYEIGVDLNTVTDPHAIAFAVSRELGLNYDNLMNVIQNPP
;
A
#
# COMPACT_ATOMS: atom_id res chain seq x y z
N MET A 1 52.90 -26.45 -6.78
CA MET A 1 52.02 -25.31 -7.16
C MET A 1 50.64 -25.35 -6.50
N ARG A 2 49.92 -26.48 -6.45
CA ARG A 2 48.56 -26.58 -5.84
C ARG A 2 48.44 -26.19 -4.35
N SER A 3 49.45 -26.48 -3.53
CA SER A 3 49.42 -26.21 -2.08
C SER A 3 49.41 -24.72 -1.70
N GLN A 4 50.07 -23.87 -2.49
CA GLN A 4 50.10 -22.43 -2.25
C GLN A 4 48.75 -21.77 -2.57
N TYR A 5 48.05 -22.24 -3.61
CA TYR A 5 46.69 -21.80 -3.90
C TYR A 5 45.70 -22.26 -2.83
N ALA A 6 45.81 -23.50 -2.34
CA ALA A 6 44.97 -23.99 -1.25
C ALA A 6 45.08 -23.14 0.02
N ARG A 7 46.30 -22.73 0.41
CA ARG A 7 46.52 -21.86 1.58
C ARG A 7 45.91 -20.47 1.41
N ARG A 8 46.00 -19.89 0.20
CA ARG A 8 45.37 -18.59 -0.12
C ARG A 8 43.84 -18.67 -0.05
N VAL A 9 43.26 -19.74 -0.58
CA VAL A 9 41.81 -19.98 -0.54
C VAL A 9 41.34 -20.18 0.91
N GLN A 10 42.07 -20.92 1.73
CA GLN A 10 41.73 -21.10 3.16
C GLN A 10 41.78 -19.78 3.95
N VAL A 11 42.77 -18.93 3.68
CA VAL A 11 42.84 -17.59 4.31
C VAL A 11 41.67 -16.72 3.86
N LEU A 12 41.33 -16.73 2.57
CA LEU A 12 40.18 -15.99 2.04
C LEU A 12 38.86 -16.48 2.63
N ALA A 13 38.66 -17.81 2.69
CA ALA A 13 37.48 -18.42 3.28
C ALA A 13 37.35 -18.09 4.78
N GLY A 14 38.47 -18.12 5.52
CA GLY A 14 38.51 -17.70 6.92
C GLY A 14 38.15 -16.23 7.10
N ALA A 15 38.67 -15.34 6.25
CA ALA A 15 38.33 -13.92 6.27
C ALA A 15 36.84 -13.68 5.99
N MET A 16 36.28 -14.36 4.98
CA MET A 16 34.84 -14.27 4.68
C MET A 16 33.98 -14.81 5.82
N LEU A 17 34.38 -15.90 6.47
CA LEU A 17 33.68 -16.46 7.61
C LEU A 17 33.67 -15.49 8.81
N LEU A 18 34.80 -14.82 9.08
CA LEU A 18 34.87 -13.79 10.12
C LEU A 18 33.94 -12.61 9.84
N ILE A 19 33.86 -12.16 8.58
CA ILE A 19 32.92 -11.10 8.18
C ILE A 19 31.48 -11.56 8.38
N ALA A 20 31.13 -12.77 7.96
CA ALA A 20 29.79 -13.32 8.15
C ALA A 20 29.41 -13.41 9.63
N LEU A 21 30.32 -13.88 10.49
CA LEU A 21 30.11 -13.89 11.94
C LEU A 21 29.94 -12.47 12.51
N GLY A 22 30.72 -11.51 12.03
CA GLY A 22 30.56 -10.10 12.41
C GLY A 22 29.18 -9.54 12.06
N ILE A 23 28.64 -9.90 10.90
CA ILE A 23 27.27 -9.51 10.51
C ILE A 23 26.23 -10.12 11.45
N VAL A 24 26.36 -11.41 11.80
CA VAL A 24 25.44 -12.08 12.74
C VAL A 24 25.47 -11.42 14.11
N VAL A 25 26.65 -11.07 14.62
CA VAL A 25 26.80 -10.35 15.90
C VAL A 25 26.12 -8.97 15.82
N GLN A 26 26.35 -8.23 14.74
CA GLN A 26 25.73 -6.91 14.55
C GLN A 26 24.20 -6.99 14.45
N LEU A 27 23.67 -8.00 13.75
CA LEU A 27 22.22 -8.24 13.67
C LEU A 27 21.63 -8.56 15.05
N THR A 28 22.31 -9.42 15.82
CA THR A 28 21.88 -9.78 17.18
C THR A 28 21.87 -8.57 18.10
N ARG A 29 22.87 -7.70 17.97
CA ARG A 29 22.94 -6.43 18.73
C ARG A 29 21.79 -5.50 18.37
N ILE A 30 21.47 -5.34 17.08
CA ILE A 30 20.38 -4.47 16.61
C ILE A 30 19.03 -5.02 17.09
N GLN A 31 18.78 -6.32 16.97
CA GLN A 31 17.49 -6.91 17.36
C GLN A 31 17.21 -6.84 18.87
N ASN A 32 18.26 -6.87 19.69
CA ASN A 32 18.17 -6.78 21.15
C ASN A 32 18.34 -5.35 21.70
N SER A 33 18.43 -4.34 20.83
CA SER A 33 18.60 -2.96 21.27
C SER A 33 17.27 -2.38 21.83
N PRO A 34 17.33 -1.35 22.68
CA PRO A 34 16.12 -0.67 23.18
C PRO A 34 15.24 -0.10 22.06
N GLU A 35 15.86 0.36 20.97
CA GLU A 35 15.16 0.90 19.79
C GLU A 35 14.33 -0.20 19.10
N ALA A 36 14.84 -1.44 19.04
CA ALA A 36 14.08 -2.56 18.49
C ALA A 36 12.80 -2.86 19.29
N ALA A 37 12.78 -2.58 20.60
CA ALA A 37 11.55 -2.72 21.40
C ALA A 37 10.49 -1.69 20.98
N VAL A 38 10.91 -0.46 20.68
CA VAL A 38 10.02 0.60 20.18
C VAL A 38 9.43 0.20 18.82
N PHE A 39 10.25 -0.31 17.90
CA PHE A 39 9.76 -0.76 16.60
C PHE A 39 8.80 -1.95 16.70
N ARG A 40 9.02 -2.89 17.62
CA ARG A 40 8.07 -3.99 17.87
C ARG A 40 6.72 -3.50 18.38
N GLN A 41 6.71 -2.50 19.26
CA GLN A 41 5.47 -1.91 19.76
C GLN A 41 4.72 -1.13 18.66
N GLN A 42 5.45 -0.43 17.78
CA GLN A 42 4.85 0.23 16.63
C GLN A 42 4.32 -0.77 15.60
N ALA A 43 4.97 -1.92 15.45
CA ALA A 43 4.57 -2.94 14.49
C ALA A 43 3.12 -3.42 14.72
N GLU A 44 2.64 -3.52 15.96
CA GLU A 44 1.24 -3.87 16.23
C GLU A 44 0.25 -2.86 15.63
N ASN A 45 0.62 -1.58 15.57
CA ASN A 45 -0.23 -0.51 15.04
C ASN A 45 -0.20 -0.41 13.51
N TYR A 46 0.86 -0.92 12.86
CA TYR A 46 1.05 -0.80 11.40
C TYR A 46 0.98 -2.14 10.65
N ALA A 47 1.00 -3.28 11.34
CA ALA A 47 0.95 -4.60 10.72
C ALA A 47 -0.45 -4.95 10.19
N TYR A 48 -1.49 -4.34 10.75
CA TYR A 48 -2.87 -4.67 10.42
C TYR A 48 -3.73 -3.42 10.34
N GLU A 49 -4.65 -3.43 9.37
CA GLU A 49 -5.73 -2.46 9.28
C GLU A 49 -7.05 -3.17 9.63
N TRP A 50 -7.74 -2.68 10.67
CA TRP A 50 -9.07 -3.18 11.00
C TRP A 50 -10.09 -2.65 10.01
N LYS A 51 -10.58 -3.52 9.14
CA LYS A 51 -11.64 -3.19 8.18
C LYS A 51 -12.96 -3.85 8.58
N THR A 52 -13.99 -3.02 8.78
CA THR A 52 -15.35 -3.51 8.98
C THR A 52 -15.96 -3.87 7.62
N PHE A 53 -16.32 -5.14 7.43
CA PHE A 53 -17.08 -5.60 6.27
C PHE A 53 -18.55 -5.62 6.64
N TYR A 54 -19.33 -4.73 6.03
CA TYR A 54 -20.77 -4.72 6.21
C TYR A 54 -21.41 -5.81 5.36
N PRO A 55 -22.31 -6.63 5.91
CA PRO A 55 -23.05 -7.59 5.12
C PRO A 55 -23.98 -6.87 4.14
N ASN A 56 -24.23 -7.53 3.02
CA ASN A 56 -25.20 -7.08 2.03
C ASN A 56 -26.60 -6.95 2.66
N ARG A 57 -27.35 -5.91 2.28
CA ARG A 57 -28.76 -5.79 2.68
C ARG A 57 -29.59 -6.90 2.01
N GLY A 58 -30.64 -7.35 2.69
CA GLY A 58 -31.57 -8.33 2.14
C GLY A 58 -32.27 -7.82 0.88
N GLU A 59 -32.58 -8.74 -0.02
CA GLU A 59 -33.31 -8.47 -1.26
C GLU A 59 -34.82 -8.53 -1.04
N ILE A 60 -35.57 -7.61 -1.63
CA ILE A 60 -37.02 -7.50 -1.53
C ILE A 60 -37.63 -7.99 -2.83
N TYR A 61 -38.53 -8.95 -2.73
CA TYR A 61 -39.23 -9.56 -3.86
C TYR A 61 -40.73 -9.28 -3.82
N ASP A 62 -41.36 -9.14 -4.97
CA ASP A 62 -42.82 -9.20 -5.10
C ASP A 62 -43.33 -10.64 -4.89
N ARG A 63 -44.65 -10.83 -4.71
CA ARG A 63 -45.34 -12.12 -4.55
C ARG A 63 -45.03 -13.14 -5.66
N ASN A 64 -44.64 -12.66 -6.84
CA ASN A 64 -44.31 -13.47 -8.01
C ASN A 64 -42.79 -13.77 -8.12
N GLY A 65 -41.99 -13.41 -7.11
CA GLY A 65 -40.53 -13.64 -7.11
C GLY A 65 -39.72 -12.66 -7.94
N ARG A 66 -40.27 -11.49 -8.31
CA ARG A 66 -39.54 -10.44 -9.04
C ARG A 66 -38.81 -9.53 -8.06
N LEU A 67 -37.52 -9.25 -8.30
CA LEU A 67 -36.71 -8.34 -7.49
C LEU A 67 -37.25 -6.90 -7.58
N LEU A 68 -37.59 -6.32 -6.44
CA LEU A 68 -38.05 -4.93 -6.31
C LEU A 68 -36.95 -4.02 -5.76
N ALA A 69 -36.17 -4.52 -4.80
CA ALA A 69 -35.03 -3.81 -4.24
C ALA A 69 -33.92 -4.79 -3.89
N GLY A 70 -32.69 -4.42 -4.25
CA GLY A 70 -31.50 -5.20 -3.97
C GLY A 70 -30.27 -4.29 -4.06
N GLN A 71 -29.10 -4.90 -4.05
CA GLN A 71 -27.85 -4.18 -4.23
C GLN A 71 -27.36 -4.27 -5.68
N LYS A 72 -26.54 -3.32 -6.07
CA LYS A 72 -25.77 -3.37 -7.32
C LYS A 72 -24.37 -2.83 -7.07
N THR A 73 -23.40 -3.33 -7.82
CA THR A 73 -22.07 -2.74 -7.87
C THR A 73 -22.16 -1.37 -8.53
N VAL A 74 -21.61 -0.34 -7.88
CA VAL A 74 -21.51 1.03 -8.41
C VAL A 74 -20.03 1.35 -8.58
N TYR A 75 -19.67 1.91 -9.73
CA TYR A 75 -18.33 2.40 -9.99
C TYR A 75 -18.28 3.90 -9.75
N GLU A 76 -17.26 4.35 -9.04
CA GLU A 76 -17.01 5.75 -8.73
C GLU A 76 -15.66 6.17 -9.29
N ILE A 77 -15.59 7.41 -9.78
CA ILE A 77 -14.35 8.04 -10.23
C ILE A 77 -14.05 9.16 -9.24
N GLY A 78 -12.99 9.01 -8.46
CA GLY A 78 -12.49 10.02 -7.55
C GLY A 78 -11.28 10.76 -8.13
N VAL A 79 -11.02 11.97 -7.65
CA VAL A 79 -9.82 12.73 -7.95
C VAL A 79 -9.05 12.97 -6.65
N ASP A 80 -7.74 12.72 -6.65
CA ASP A 80 -6.89 13.07 -5.52
C ASP A 80 -6.30 14.47 -5.72
N LEU A 81 -6.89 15.44 -5.03
CA LEU A 81 -6.56 16.86 -5.14
C LEU A 81 -5.10 17.18 -4.80
N ASN A 82 -4.44 16.37 -3.97
CA ASN A 82 -3.02 16.59 -3.62
C ASN A 82 -2.07 16.31 -4.79
N THR A 83 -2.54 15.56 -5.79
CA THR A 83 -1.76 15.13 -6.96
C THR A 83 -2.15 15.87 -8.24
N VAL A 84 -3.17 16.74 -8.18
CA VAL A 84 -3.63 17.51 -9.33
C VAL A 84 -2.67 18.66 -9.62
N THR A 85 -1.94 18.56 -10.74
CA THR A 85 -1.08 19.65 -11.22
C THR A 85 -1.85 20.70 -12.01
N ASP A 86 -2.83 20.28 -12.82
CA ASP A 86 -3.65 21.17 -13.66
C ASP A 86 -5.14 20.81 -13.53
N PRO A 87 -5.88 21.53 -12.67
CA PRO A 87 -7.32 21.35 -12.50
C PRO A 87 -8.12 21.57 -13.79
N HIS A 88 -7.68 22.49 -14.66
CA HIS A 88 -8.38 22.80 -15.90
C HIS A 88 -8.33 21.63 -16.87
N ALA A 89 -7.14 21.04 -17.05
CA ALA A 89 -6.96 19.89 -17.94
C ALA A 89 -7.82 18.70 -17.52
N ILE A 90 -7.87 18.42 -16.21
CA ILE A 90 -8.68 17.32 -15.66
C ILE A 90 -10.18 17.62 -15.83
N ALA A 91 -10.65 18.79 -15.39
CA ALA A 91 -12.06 19.17 -15.53
C ALA A 91 -12.50 19.14 -17.00
N PHE A 92 -11.66 19.62 -17.93
CA PHE A 92 -11.93 19.59 -19.35
C PHE A 92 -12.04 18.16 -19.89
N ALA A 93 -11.05 17.30 -19.62
CA ALA A 93 -11.08 15.91 -20.08
C ALA A 93 -12.29 15.14 -19.53
N VAL A 94 -12.55 15.26 -18.22
CA VAL A 94 -13.66 14.57 -17.56
C VAL A 94 -15.01 15.09 -18.06
N SER A 95 -15.16 16.41 -18.24
CA SER A 95 -16.40 16.99 -18.77
C SER A 95 -16.73 16.46 -20.17
N ARG A 96 -15.71 16.29 -21.01
CA ARG A 96 -15.86 15.79 -22.39
C ARG A 96 -16.22 14.31 -22.43
N GLU A 97 -15.54 13.47 -21.65
CA GLU A 97 -15.74 12.01 -21.70
C GLU A 97 -17.00 11.56 -20.94
N LEU A 98 -17.34 12.21 -19.83
CA LEU A 98 -18.47 11.84 -18.98
C LEU A 98 -19.71 12.72 -19.22
N GLY A 99 -19.63 13.73 -20.08
CA GLY A 99 -20.73 14.66 -20.36
C GLY A 99 -21.15 15.52 -19.16
N LEU A 100 -20.21 15.74 -18.23
CA LEU A 100 -20.45 16.51 -17.00
C LEU A 100 -20.25 18.01 -17.22
N ASN A 101 -20.90 18.84 -16.41
CA ASN A 101 -20.72 20.28 -16.49
C ASN A 101 -19.32 20.69 -16.00
N TYR A 102 -18.57 21.36 -16.87
CA TYR A 102 -17.21 21.80 -16.60
C TYR A 102 -17.11 22.76 -15.40
N ASP A 103 -17.99 23.76 -15.29
CA ASP A 103 -17.93 24.77 -14.23
C ASP A 103 -18.17 24.15 -12.85
N ASN A 104 -19.11 23.20 -12.77
CA ASN A 104 -19.37 22.42 -11.55
C ASN A 104 -18.17 21.55 -11.18
N LEU A 105 -17.58 20.83 -12.15
CA LEU A 105 -16.37 20.02 -11.91
C LEU A 105 -15.21 20.88 -11.42
N MET A 106 -15.00 22.02 -12.06
CA MET A 106 -13.94 22.95 -11.69
C MET A 106 -14.16 23.50 -10.28
N ASN A 107 -15.41 23.84 -9.93
CA ASN A 107 -15.75 24.29 -8.60
C ASN A 107 -15.45 23.23 -7.54
N VAL A 108 -15.82 21.96 -7.77
CA VAL A 108 -15.57 20.84 -6.85
C VAL A 108 -14.07 20.56 -6.68
N ILE A 109 -13.27 20.69 -7.74
CA ILE A 109 -11.82 20.47 -7.67
C ILE A 109 -11.12 21.63 -6.92
N GLN A 110 -11.54 22.87 -7.17
CA GLN A 110 -10.90 24.04 -6.57
C GLN A 110 -11.40 24.36 -5.15
N ASN A 111 -12.65 24.03 -4.85
CA ASN A 111 -13.31 24.26 -3.58
C ASN A 111 -13.92 22.94 -3.09
N PRO A 112 -13.09 21.99 -2.64
CA PRO A 112 -13.60 20.75 -2.08
C PRO A 112 -14.51 21.02 -0.87
N PRO A 113 -15.54 20.18 -0.66
CA PRO A 113 -16.46 20.28 0.48
C PRO A 113 -15.77 20.04 1.83
#